data_AF-A0A0N8PVS8-F1
#
_entry.id   AF-A0A0N8PVS8-F1
#
_cell.length_a   1.000
_cell.length_b   1.000
_cell.length_c   1.000
_cell.angle_alpha   90.00
_cell.angle_beta   90.00
_cell.angle_gamma   90.00
#
_symmetry.space_group_name_H-M   'P 1'
#
loop_
_entity.id
_entity.type
_entity.pdbx_description
1 polymer ?
#
loop_
_entity_poly.entity_id
_entity_poly.type
_entity_poly.pdbx_seq_one_letter_code
_entity_poly.pdbx_strand_id
1 'polypeptide(L)'
;MAFTFRKAQDWVESFERARGWADRPPEEKLICLQEEVGELARAIKLVWSESSKLIKKGISQEEARKKALTISSNNVAEEIADCIVYLLSIANKFNIDIDSCLREKMKTSLQRKWTTEHHLKTGFK
;
A
#
# COMPACT_ATOMS: atom_id res chain seq x y z
N MET A 1 -20.18 2.76 -13.98
CA MET A 1 -19.71 1.35 -13.87
C MET A 1 -18.75 1.29 -12.69
N ALA A 2 -18.92 0.36 -11.73
CA ALA A 2 -18.02 0.28 -10.57
C ALA A 2 -16.66 -0.34 -10.97
N PHE A 3 -15.57 0.19 -10.40
CA PHE A 3 -14.23 -0.38 -10.45
C PHE A 3 -14.11 -1.42 -9.33
N THR A 4 -13.73 -2.66 -9.67
CA THR A 4 -13.61 -3.78 -8.71
C THR A 4 -12.17 -4.29 -8.70
N PHE A 5 -11.75 -5.04 -7.67
CA PHE A 5 -10.39 -5.61 -7.69
C PHE A 5 -10.22 -6.60 -8.83
N ARG A 6 -11.27 -7.31 -9.25
CA ARG A 6 -11.21 -8.14 -10.47
C ARG A 6 -10.80 -7.34 -11.70
N LYS A 7 -11.44 -6.19 -11.94
CA LYS A 7 -11.08 -5.32 -13.08
C LYS A 7 -9.65 -4.77 -12.94
N ALA A 8 -9.22 -4.46 -11.72
CA ALA A 8 -7.85 -4.04 -11.45
C ALA A 8 -6.84 -5.17 -11.74
N GLN A 9 -7.15 -6.41 -11.33
CA GLN A 9 -6.34 -7.60 -11.64
C GLN A 9 -6.21 -7.82 -13.15
N ASP A 10 -7.32 -7.72 -13.90
CA ASP A 10 -7.33 -7.86 -15.36
C ASP A 10 -6.52 -6.75 -16.05
N TRP A 11 -6.60 -5.52 -15.52
CA TRP A 11 -5.84 -4.39 -16.02
C TRP A 11 -4.33 -4.56 -15.77
N VAL A 12 -3.92 -4.95 -14.56
CA VAL A 12 -2.51 -5.22 -14.22
C VAL A 12 -1.96 -6.34 -15.10
N GLU A 13 -2.70 -7.43 -15.27
CA GLU A 13 -2.27 -8.56 -16.10
C GLU A 13 -2.06 -8.13 -17.57
N SER A 14 -2.95 -7.29 -18.10
CA SER A 14 -2.84 -6.75 -19.46
C SER A 14 -1.67 -5.77 -19.60
N PHE A 15 -1.45 -4.94 -18.58
CA PHE A 15 -0.32 -4.02 -18.49
C PHE A 15 1.04 -4.77 -18.51
N GLU A 16 1.14 -5.87 -17.77
CA GLU A 16 2.34 -6.70 -17.70
C GLU A 16 2.58 -7.49 -18.99
N ARG A 17 1.52 -8.05 -19.60
CA ARG A 17 1.63 -8.71 -20.91
C ARG A 17 2.17 -7.79 -21.97
N ALA A 18 1.68 -6.55 -22.03
CA ALA A 18 2.14 -5.55 -23.00
C ALA A 18 3.63 -5.20 -22.86
N ARG A 19 4.24 -5.50 -21.71
CA ARG A 19 5.66 -5.23 -21.41
C ARG A 19 6.53 -6.49 -21.40
N GLY A 20 5.96 -7.66 -21.66
CA GLY A 20 6.67 -8.95 -21.52
C GLY A 20 7.03 -9.28 -20.06
N TRP A 21 6.30 -8.72 -19.09
CA TRP A 21 6.52 -8.95 -17.65
C TRP A 21 5.58 -10.00 -17.07
N ALA A 22 4.64 -10.47 -17.89
CA ALA A 22 3.64 -11.44 -17.49
C ALA A 22 4.26 -12.71 -16.93
N ASP A 23 5.44 -13.16 -17.41
CA ASP A 23 6.06 -14.42 -17.00
C ASP A 23 7.08 -14.30 -15.85
N ARG A 24 7.30 -13.10 -15.32
CA ARG A 24 8.21 -12.89 -14.18
C ARG A 24 7.78 -13.75 -12.98
N PRO A 25 8.71 -14.42 -12.28
CA PRO A 25 8.38 -15.30 -11.17
C PRO A 25 7.84 -14.52 -9.95
N PRO A 26 7.07 -15.17 -9.06
CA PRO A 26 6.46 -14.51 -7.90
C PRO A 26 7.50 -13.93 -6.92
N GLU A 27 8.69 -14.51 -6.83
CA GLU A 27 9.79 -14.02 -6.00
C GLU A 27 10.31 -12.66 -6.49
N GLU A 28 10.43 -12.48 -7.81
CA GLU A 28 10.83 -11.19 -8.40
C GLU A 28 9.75 -10.13 -8.16
N LYS A 29 8.47 -10.48 -8.33
CA LYS A 29 7.35 -9.57 -8.05
C LYS A 29 7.29 -9.17 -6.58
N LEU A 30 7.64 -10.07 -5.66
CA LEU A 30 7.76 -9.77 -4.23
C LEU A 30 8.94 -8.83 -3.93
N ILE A 31 10.08 -9.01 -4.61
CA ILE A 31 11.21 -8.08 -4.49
C ILE A 31 10.80 -6.68 -4.95
N CYS A 32 10.14 -6.55 -6.10
CA CYS A 32 9.64 -5.25 -6.55
C CYS A 32 8.61 -4.66 -5.57
N LEU A 33 7.68 -5.46 -5.03
CA LEU A 33 6.77 -4.99 -3.97
C LEU A 33 7.54 -4.43 -2.77
N GLN A 34 8.64 -5.08 -2.35
CA GLN A 34 9.46 -4.61 -1.25
C GLN A 34 10.13 -3.26 -1.58
N GLU A 35 10.57 -3.07 -2.82
CA GLU A 35 11.11 -1.80 -3.31
C GLU A 35 10.05 -0.69 -3.22
N GLU A 36 8.83 -0.93 -3.72
CA GLU A 36 7.73 0.05 -3.64
C GLU A 36 7.31 0.36 -2.19
N VAL A 37 7.37 -0.62 -1.29
CA VAL A 37 7.14 -0.38 0.14
C VAL A 37 8.24 0.52 0.73
N GLY A 38 9.48 0.37 0.26
CA GLY A 38 10.60 1.25 0.63
C GLY A 38 10.44 2.67 0.11
N GLU A 39 9.98 2.82 -1.14
CA GLU A 39 9.59 4.09 -1.77
C GLU A 39 8.48 4.77 -0.96
N LEU A 40 7.43 4.04 -0.61
CA LEU A 40 6.33 4.51 0.24
C LEU A 40 6.84 4.97 1.61
N ALA A 41 7.72 4.19 2.25
CA ALA A 41 8.33 4.56 3.52
C ALA A 41 9.14 5.87 3.41
N ARG A 42 9.88 6.05 2.31
CA ARG A 42 10.61 7.29 2.00
C ARG A 42 9.63 8.46 1.83
N ALA A 43 8.55 8.30 1.07
CA ALA A 43 7.53 9.32 0.87
C ALA A 43 6.87 9.77 2.19
N ILE A 44 6.54 8.81 3.07
CA ILE A 44 5.98 9.11 4.40
C ILE A 44 7.01 9.78 5.30
N LYS A 45 8.29 9.37 5.26
CA LYS A 45 9.37 10.01 6.04
C LYS A 45 9.54 11.48 5.66
N LEU A 46 9.29 11.86 4.40
CA LEU A 46 9.33 13.27 3.98
C LEU A 46 8.29 14.11 4.73
N VAL A 47 7.09 13.58 5.02
CA VAL A 47 6.09 14.28 5.84
C VAL A 47 6.68 14.66 7.20
N TRP A 48 7.40 13.73 7.84
CA TRP A 48 8.04 13.99 9.12
C TRP A 48 9.15 15.04 8.99
N SER A 49 10.03 14.89 7.99
CA SER A 49 11.13 15.83 7.75
C SER A 49 10.64 17.26 7.47
N GLU A 50 9.64 17.42 6.60
CA GLU A 50 9.06 18.72 6.27
C GLU A 50 8.33 19.32 7.47
N SER A 51 7.60 18.52 8.23
CA SER A 51 6.98 18.97 9.49
C SER A 51 8.03 19.55 10.44
N SER A 52 9.14 18.81 10.65
CA SER A 52 10.23 19.27 11.53
C SER A 52 10.91 20.55 11.02
N LYS A 53 11.09 20.71 9.72
CA LYS A 53 11.64 21.95 9.13
C LYS A 53 10.72 23.15 9.36
N LEU A 54 9.41 22.97 9.20
CA LEU A 54 8.41 24.03 9.41
C LEU A 54 8.30 24.43 10.89
N ILE A 55 8.36 23.46 11.80
CA ILE A 55 8.38 23.73 13.26
C ILE A 55 9.60 24.57 13.65
N LYS A 56 10.79 24.24 13.11
CA LYS A 56 12.01 25.05 13.34
C LYS A 56 11.90 26.48 12.82
N LYS A 57 10.99 26.75 11.87
CA LYS A 57 10.68 28.09 11.36
C LYS A 57 9.59 28.81 12.16
N GLY A 58 9.17 28.26 13.29
CA GLY A 58 8.16 28.86 14.17
C GLY A 58 6.71 28.55 13.81
N ILE A 59 6.46 27.65 12.85
CA ILE A 59 5.10 27.19 12.54
C ILE A 59 4.65 26.21 13.62
N SER A 60 3.39 26.30 14.04
CA SER A 60 2.81 25.36 15.01
C SER A 60 2.92 23.90 14.52
N GLN A 61 3.01 22.95 15.45
CA GLN A 61 3.14 21.53 15.10
C GLN A 61 1.98 21.03 14.24
N GLU A 62 0.75 21.47 14.54
CA GLU A 62 -0.45 21.08 13.80
C GLU A 62 -0.43 21.60 12.36
N GLU A 63 -0.17 22.90 12.17
CA GLU A 63 -0.11 23.50 10.83
C GLU A 63 1.06 22.97 10.01
N ALA A 64 2.21 22.75 10.65
CA ALA A 64 3.38 22.16 10.01
C ALA A 64 3.07 20.76 9.48
N ARG A 65 2.39 19.93 10.29
CA ARG A 65 2.01 18.57 9.89
C ARG A 65 0.99 18.57 8.76
N LYS A 66 -0.02 19.46 8.82
CA LYS A 66 -1.02 19.61 7.75
C LYS A 66 -0.35 20.01 6.42
N LYS A 67 0.54 21.00 6.45
CA LYS A 67 1.30 21.44 5.25
C LYS A 67 2.17 20.32 4.69
N ALA A 68 2.90 19.61 5.55
CA ALA A 68 3.76 18.51 5.12
C ALA A 68 2.97 17.36 4.48
N LEU A 69 1.79 17.02 5.01
CA LEU A 69 0.90 16.03 4.41
C LEU A 69 0.47 16.42 2.99
N THR A 70 0.15 17.70 2.76
CA THR A 70 -0.19 18.21 1.42
C THR A 70 0.99 18.16 0.46
N ILE A 71 2.21 18.47 0.93
CA ILE A 71 3.42 18.44 0.09
C ILE A 71 3.72 17.01 -0.38
N SER A 72 3.55 16.01 0.49
CA SER A 72 3.90 14.61 0.18
C SER A 72 2.76 13.80 -0.42
N SER A 73 1.53 14.33 -0.54
CA SER A 73 0.35 13.51 -0.86
C SER A 73 0.43 12.81 -2.21
N ASN A 74 1.02 13.47 -3.22
CA ASN A 74 1.14 12.89 -4.56
C ASN A 74 2.11 11.70 -4.58
N ASN A 75 3.30 11.89 -4.01
CA ASN A 75 4.28 10.81 -3.90
C ASN A 75 3.70 9.63 -3.12
N VAL A 76 3.08 9.88 -1.97
CA VAL A 76 2.45 8.80 -1.19
C VAL A 76 1.36 8.07 -1.98
N ALA A 77 0.56 8.79 -2.77
CA ALA A 77 -0.47 8.18 -3.61
C ALA A 77 0.12 7.31 -4.73
N GLU A 78 1.22 7.75 -5.35
CA GLU A 78 1.97 7.01 -6.36
C GLU A 78 2.52 5.71 -5.79
N GLU A 79 3.29 5.76 -4.70
CA GLU A 79 3.88 4.54 -4.12
C GLU A 79 2.83 3.56 -3.56
N ILE A 80 1.68 4.07 -3.10
CA ILE A 80 0.54 3.21 -2.72
C ILE A 80 -0.01 2.48 -3.96
N ALA A 81 -0.14 3.19 -5.09
CA ALA A 81 -0.62 2.59 -6.32
C ALA A 81 0.36 1.51 -6.80
N ASP A 82 1.66 1.74 -6.73
CA ASP A 82 2.68 0.77 -7.14
C ASP A 82 2.69 -0.46 -6.21
N CYS A 83 2.56 -0.26 -4.90
CA CYS A 83 2.34 -1.36 -3.95
C CYS A 83 1.10 -2.19 -4.34
N ILE A 84 -0.02 -1.55 -4.69
CA ILE A 84 -1.24 -2.24 -5.11
C ILE A 84 -0.99 -3.02 -6.41
N VAL A 85 -0.32 -2.44 -7.40
CA VAL A 85 -0.01 -3.10 -8.67
C VAL A 85 0.75 -4.41 -8.43
N TYR A 86 1.79 -4.39 -7.61
CA TYR A 86 2.54 -5.61 -7.32
C TYR A 86 1.77 -6.61 -6.45
N LEU A 87 0.93 -6.17 -5.51
CA LEU A 87 0.03 -7.06 -4.77
C LEU A 87 -0.94 -7.79 -5.72
N LEU A 88 -1.53 -7.08 -6.69
CA LEU A 88 -2.42 -7.67 -7.69
C LEU A 88 -1.68 -8.58 -8.66
N SER A 89 -0.46 -8.20 -9.04
CA SER A 89 0.42 -9.01 -9.88
C SER A 89 0.78 -10.35 -9.23
N ILE A 90 1.14 -10.33 -7.94
CA ILE A 90 1.38 -11.54 -7.14
C ILE A 90 0.09 -12.37 -7.06
N ALA A 91 -1.06 -11.74 -6.77
CA ALA A 91 -2.33 -12.46 -6.72
C ALA A 91 -2.66 -13.17 -8.04
N ASN A 92 -2.43 -12.50 -9.17
CA ASN A 92 -2.60 -13.08 -10.50
C ASN A 92 -1.70 -14.30 -10.70
N LYS A 93 -0.44 -14.24 -10.25
CA LYS A 93 0.49 -15.38 -10.36
C LYS A 93 0.07 -16.62 -9.58
N PHE A 94 -0.61 -16.43 -8.46
CA PHE A 94 -1.16 -17.54 -7.68
C PHE A 94 -2.62 -17.87 -8.04
N ASN A 95 -3.19 -17.26 -9.08
CA ASN A 95 -4.61 -17.39 -9.45
C ASN A 95 -5.56 -17.08 -8.29
N ILE A 96 -5.23 -16.09 -7.48
CA ILE A 96 -6.01 -15.65 -6.32
C ILE A 96 -7.06 -14.62 -6.76
N ASP A 97 -8.32 -14.84 -6.40
CA ASP A 97 -9.39 -13.85 -6.51
C ASP A 97 -9.37 -12.91 -5.30
N ILE A 98 -8.83 -11.70 -5.49
CA ILE A 98 -8.69 -10.72 -4.41
C ILE A 98 -10.04 -10.17 -3.94
N ASP A 99 -11.03 -10.02 -4.82
CA ASP A 99 -12.37 -9.56 -4.41
C ASP A 99 -12.98 -10.54 -3.41
N SER A 100 -12.88 -11.85 -3.69
CA SER A 100 -13.35 -12.90 -2.78
C SER A 100 -12.54 -12.95 -1.49
N CYS A 101 -11.20 -12.91 -1.57
CA CYS A 101 -10.33 -12.93 -0.38
C CYS A 101 -10.60 -11.75 0.57
N LEU A 102 -10.77 -10.53 0.05
CA LEU A 102 -11.07 -9.35 0.85
C LEU A 102 -12.45 -9.45 1.50
N ARG A 103 -13.47 -9.90 0.76
CA ARG A 103 -14.83 -10.09 1.30
C ARG A 103 -14.83 -11.08 2.46
N GLU A 104 -14.18 -12.22 2.31
CA GLU A 104 -14.11 -13.23 3.37
C GLU A 104 -13.30 -12.72 4.58
N LYS A 105 -12.15 -12.07 4.34
CA LYS A 105 -11.34 -11.49 5.40
C LYS A 105 -12.11 -10.46 6.23
N MET A 106 -12.91 -9.61 5.58
CA MET A 106 -13.70 -8.59 6.26
C MET A 106 -14.87 -9.19 7.04
N LYS A 107 -15.54 -10.24 6.53
CA LYS A 107 -16.57 -11.01 7.29
C LYS A 107 -15.99 -11.57 8.59
N THR A 108 -14.80 -12.19 8.53
CA THR A 108 -14.13 -12.71 9.74
C THR A 108 -13.67 -11.60 10.67
N SER A 109 -13.26 -10.44 10.14
CA SER A 109 -12.76 -9.31 10.95
C SER A 109 -13.88 -8.61 11.74
N LEU A 110 -15.12 -8.60 11.22
CA LEU A 110 -16.30 -8.10 11.95
C LEU A 110 -16.70 -8.99 13.15
N GLN A 111 -16.30 -10.28 13.13
CA GLN A 111 -16.54 -11.20 14.24
C GLN A 111 -15.47 -11.11 15.33
N ARG A 112 -14.36 -10.41 15.07
CA ARG A 112 -13.27 -10.21 16.04
C ARG A 112 -13.54 -8.98 16.89
N LYS A 113 -13.76 -9.18 18.20
CA LYS A 113 -13.66 -8.09 19.18
C LYS A 113 -12.18 -7.77 19.38
N TRP A 114 -11.73 -6.65 18.85
CA TRP A 114 -10.43 -6.10 19.19
C TRP A 114 -10.51 -5.54 20.61
N THR A 115 -10.15 -6.36 21.60
CA THR A 115 -9.87 -5.86 22.95
C THR A 115 -8.49 -5.21 22.93
N THR A 116 -8.33 -4.11 23.67
CA THR A 116 -7.09 -3.31 23.73
C THR A 116 -5.85 -4.14 24.11
N GLU A 117 -6.02 -5.32 24.71
CA GLU A 117 -4.96 -6.27 25.07
C GLU A 117 -4.36 -7.05 23.89
N HIS A 118 -4.99 -7.08 22.71
CA HIS A 118 -4.54 -7.98 21.64
C HIS A 118 -3.21 -7.53 20.98
N HIS A 119 -2.84 -6.25 21.12
CA HIS A 119 -1.62 -5.68 20.54
C HIS A 119 -0.31 -6.14 21.21
N LEU A 120 -0.36 -6.80 22.37
CA LEU A 120 0.85 -7.24 23.09
C LEU A 120 1.13 -8.75 22.99
N LYS A 121 0.25 -9.56 22.37
CA LYS A 121 0.37 -11.04 22.38
C LYS A 121 0.60 -11.70 21.02
N THR A 122 0.52 -10.99 19.92
CA THR A 122 0.96 -11.50 18.63
C THR A 122 2.21 -10.75 18.24
N GLY A 123 3.34 -11.17 18.85
CA GLY A 123 4.65 -10.82 18.31
C GLY A 123 4.65 -11.06 16.81
N PHE A 124 5.27 -10.14 16.08
CA PHE A 124 5.62 -10.34 14.69
C PHE A 124 6.20 -11.75 14.55
N LYS A 125 5.48 -12.62 13.84
CA LYS A 125 6.05 -13.88 13.38
C LYS A 125 7.06 -13.57 12.28
#